data_AF-A0A928TIR3-F1
#
_entry.id   AF-A0A928TIR3-F1
#
_cell.length_a   1.000
_cell.length_b   1.000
_cell.length_c   1.000
_cell.angle_alpha   90.00
_cell.angle_beta   90.00
_cell.angle_gamma   90.00
#
_symmetry.space_group_name_H-M   'P 1'
#
loop_
_entity.id
_entity.type
_entity.pdbx_description
1 polymer ?
#
loop_
_entity_poly.entity_id
_entity_poly.type
_entity_poly.pdbx_seq_one_letter_code
_entity_poly.pdbx_strand_id
1 'polypeptide(L)'
;MPDLTARAPIETEKTGWLHDRSRIPARPAASAQELLVRYRGWLLGFALALGLTALAFQTRASWENHRDWVVPMTVTIWAPSGLALGFLIDRRRWKAVAPGIVLLVIALVLTGVNIWRGTETDGQDNWRDALSIITGVTIGFMAVALLAALAWSEMKGGARNGERPAE
;
A
#
# COMPACT_ATOMS: atom_id res chain seq x y z
N MET A 1 51.85 -13.54 -8.99
CA MET A 1 51.01 -14.65 -8.46
C MET A 1 50.53 -14.23 -7.08
N PRO A 2 49.26 -14.47 -6.71
CA PRO A 2 48.80 -14.20 -5.35
C PRO A 2 49.56 -15.12 -4.39
N ASP A 3 50.08 -14.56 -3.31
CA ASP A 3 50.77 -15.34 -2.27
C ASP A 3 49.75 -16.16 -1.47
N LEU A 4 49.69 -17.46 -1.75
CA LEU A 4 48.80 -18.42 -1.09
C LEU A 4 49.30 -18.81 0.32
N THR A 5 50.44 -18.28 0.76
CA THR A 5 50.96 -18.46 2.12
C THR A 5 50.61 -17.31 3.06
N ALA A 6 49.90 -16.30 2.57
CA ALA A 6 49.40 -15.20 3.38
C ALA A 6 48.48 -15.75 4.50
N ARG A 7 48.83 -15.44 5.76
CA ARG A 7 48.00 -15.78 6.93
C ARG A 7 46.58 -15.27 6.72
N ALA A 8 45.60 -16.13 6.97
CA ALA A 8 44.19 -15.71 7.01
C ALA A 8 44.05 -14.54 8.00
N PRO A 9 43.50 -13.38 7.59
CA PRO A 9 43.43 -12.20 8.45
C PRO A 9 42.63 -12.50 9.71
N ILE A 10 43.26 -12.37 10.87
CA ILE A 10 42.67 -12.64 12.18
C ILE A 10 41.75 -11.45 12.52
N GLU A 11 40.56 -11.72 13.04
CA GLU A 11 39.50 -10.72 13.27
C GLU A 11 39.94 -9.52 14.13
N THR A 12 40.93 -9.71 15.00
CA THR A 12 41.53 -8.67 15.84
C THR A 12 42.15 -7.53 15.03
N GLU A 13 42.65 -7.78 13.82
CA GLU A 13 43.18 -6.75 12.91
C GLU A 13 42.07 -5.92 12.22
N LYS A 14 40.82 -6.42 12.23
CA LYS A 14 39.65 -5.77 11.60
C LYS A 14 38.84 -4.91 12.56
N THR A 15 39.06 -5.06 13.88
CA THR A 15 38.25 -4.41 14.94
C THR A 15 38.30 -2.87 14.89
N GLY A 16 39.46 -2.29 14.58
CA GLY A 16 39.59 -0.83 14.45
C GLY A 16 39.09 -0.27 13.12
N TRP A 17 39.07 -1.09 12.06
CA TRP A 17 38.82 -0.62 10.69
C TRP A 17 37.34 -0.68 10.30
N LEU A 18 36.60 -1.69 10.76
CA LEU A 18 35.18 -1.90 10.42
C LEU A 18 34.22 -0.90 11.10
N HIS A 19 34.62 -0.30 12.21
CA HIS A 19 33.77 0.60 13.01
C HIS A 19 34.17 2.08 12.89
N ASP A 20 35.21 2.41 12.13
CA ASP A 20 35.63 3.78 11.92
C ASP A 20 34.67 4.52 10.99
N ARG A 21 33.75 5.28 11.58
CA ARG A 21 32.76 6.09 10.85
C ARG A 21 33.39 7.17 9.98
N SER A 22 34.63 7.58 10.24
CA SER A 22 35.33 8.60 9.43
C SER A 22 35.76 8.08 8.06
N ARG A 23 35.83 6.75 7.89
CA ARG A 23 36.21 6.08 6.64
C ARG A 23 35.01 5.66 5.80
N ILE A 24 33.80 5.75 6.35
CA ILE A 24 32.58 5.45 5.61
C ILE A 24 32.39 6.56 4.56
N PRO A 25 32.38 6.24 3.26
CA PRO A 25 32.14 7.23 2.24
C PRO A 25 30.84 7.98 2.53
N ALA A 26 30.86 9.31 2.42
CA ALA A 26 29.64 10.09 2.51
C ALA A 26 28.64 9.55 1.49
N ARG A 27 27.40 9.32 1.92
CA ARG A 27 26.35 8.84 1.01
C ARG A 27 26.25 9.84 -0.15
N PRO A 28 26.22 9.38 -1.41
CA PRO A 28 26.02 10.29 -2.53
C PRO A 28 24.73 11.08 -2.32
N ALA A 29 24.80 12.39 -2.56
CA ALA A 29 23.64 13.26 -2.46
C ALA A 29 22.59 12.79 -3.47
N ALA A 30 21.45 12.33 -2.97
CA ALA A 30 20.36 11.91 -3.84
C ALA A 30 19.72 13.15 -4.46
N SER A 31 19.59 13.18 -5.78
CA SER A 31 18.80 14.21 -6.45
C SER A 31 17.32 14.09 -6.03
N ALA A 32 16.57 15.20 -6.09
CA ALA A 32 15.13 15.17 -5.79
C ALA A 32 14.38 14.17 -6.69
N GLN A 33 14.85 14.00 -7.93
CA GLN A 33 14.31 13.03 -8.88
C GLN A 33 14.55 11.59 -8.43
N GLU A 34 15.75 11.26 -7.93
CA GLU A 34 16.04 9.92 -7.38
C GLU A 34 15.18 9.60 -6.16
N LEU A 35 14.95 10.58 -5.29
CA LEU A 35 14.06 10.43 -4.14
C LEU A 35 12.62 10.17 -4.60
N LEU A 36 12.11 10.95 -5.56
CA LEU A 36 10.79 10.74 -6.14
C LEU A 36 10.65 9.33 -6.74
N VAL A 37 11.61 8.89 -7.55
CA VAL A 37 11.58 7.56 -8.15
C VAL A 37 11.61 6.47 -7.08
N ARG A 38 12.42 6.64 -6.02
CA ARG A 38 12.51 5.69 -4.91
C ARG A 38 11.22 5.60 -4.09
N TYR A 39 10.52 6.72 -3.88
CA TYR A 39 9.34 6.80 -3.02
C TYR A 39 8.01 6.86 -3.78
N ARG A 40 8.00 6.79 -5.12
CA ARG A 40 6.77 6.91 -5.91
C ARG A 40 5.67 5.91 -5.51
N GLY A 41 6.02 4.65 -5.20
CA GLY A 41 5.07 3.65 -4.74
C GLY A 41 4.45 4.00 -3.39
N TRP A 42 5.25 4.58 -2.48
CA TRP A 42 4.77 5.10 -1.19
C TRP A 42 3.85 6.30 -1.37
N LEU A 43 4.24 7.27 -2.20
CA LEU A 43 3.45 8.48 -2.47
C LEU A 43 2.10 8.13 -3.12
N LEU A 44 2.13 7.25 -4.13
CA LEU A 44 0.92 6.73 -4.77
C LEU A 44 0.04 5.99 -3.77
N GLY A 45 0.64 5.09 -2.98
CA GLY A 45 -0.08 4.33 -1.97
C GLY A 45 -0.71 5.21 -0.89
N PHE A 46 -0.02 6.27 -0.48
CA PHE A 46 -0.53 7.24 0.49
C PHE A 46 -1.73 8.01 -0.05
N ALA A 47 -1.65 8.51 -1.29
CA ALA A 47 -2.77 9.18 -1.94
C ALA A 47 -4.00 8.24 -2.07
N LEU A 48 -3.78 6.98 -2.43
CA LEU A 48 -4.83 5.97 -2.50
C LEU A 48 -5.41 5.62 -1.14
N ALA A 49 -4.60 5.55 -0.09
CA ALA A 49 -5.06 5.35 1.28
C ALA A 49 -5.99 6.47 1.75
N LEU A 50 -5.67 7.73 1.44
CA LEU A 50 -6.55 8.86 1.70
C LEU A 50 -7.87 8.74 0.92
N GLY A 51 -7.80 8.39 -0.37
CA GLY A 51 -8.98 8.18 -1.19
C GLY A 51 -9.90 7.07 -0.68
N LEU A 52 -9.34 5.93 -0.25
CA LEU A 52 -10.10 4.85 0.35
C LEU A 52 -10.72 5.24 1.69
N THR A 53 -10.00 6.02 2.50
CA THR A 53 -10.53 6.53 3.77
C THR A 53 -11.71 7.47 3.52
N ALA A 54 -11.57 8.38 2.56
CA ALA A 54 -12.66 9.28 2.15
C ALA A 54 -13.88 8.50 1.62
N LEU A 55 -13.65 7.46 0.80
CA LEU A 55 -14.70 6.58 0.31
C LEU A 55 -15.44 5.86 1.46
N ALA A 56 -14.70 5.38 2.46
CA ALA A 56 -15.27 4.74 3.64
C ALA A 56 -16.11 5.73 4.47
N PHE A 57 -15.65 6.99 4.62
CA PHE A 57 -16.45 8.05 5.24
C PHE A 57 -17.73 8.32 4.45
N GLN A 58 -17.63 8.50 3.13
CA GLN A 58 -18.77 8.80 2.28
C GLN A 58 -19.83 7.69 2.31
N THR A 59 -19.39 6.44 2.27
CA THR A 59 -20.28 5.28 2.37
C THR A 59 -21.09 5.30 3.66
N ARG A 60 -20.52 5.83 4.75
CA ARG A 60 -21.17 5.89 6.06
C ARG A 60 -21.94 7.16 6.34
N ALA A 61 -21.62 8.27 5.67
CA ALA A 61 -22.33 9.53 5.83
C ALA A 61 -23.82 9.42 5.49
N SER A 62 -24.22 8.37 4.78
CA SER A 62 -25.63 8.05 4.48
C SER A 62 -26.39 7.39 5.64
N TRP A 63 -25.73 7.02 6.75
CA TRP A 63 -26.38 6.30 7.86
C TRP A 63 -26.85 7.30 8.93
N GLU A 64 -28.13 7.22 9.33
CA GLU A 64 -28.73 8.16 10.29
C GLU A 64 -28.16 8.06 11.72
N ASN A 65 -27.55 6.95 12.09
CA ASN A 65 -26.95 6.77 13.41
C ASN A 65 -25.48 7.22 13.40
N HIS A 66 -25.11 8.12 14.33
CA HIS A 66 -23.74 8.57 14.60
C HIS A 66 -22.82 7.40 15.00
N ARG A 67 -22.35 6.64 14.01
CA ARG A 67 -21.39 5.54 14.15
C ARG A 67 -19.98 6.03 13.82
N ASP A 68 -19.65 7.21 14.34
CA ASP A 68 -18.42 7.94 14.04
C ASP A 68 -17.18 7.16 14.50
N TRP A 69 -17.35 6.27 15.48
CA TRP A 69 -16.30 5.37 15.97
C TRP A 69 -15.82 4.36 14.92
N VAL A 70 -16.64 4.02 13.92
CA VAL A 70 -16.28 2.92 13.02
C VAL A 70 -15.20 3.33 12.03
N VAL A 71 -15.13 4.61 11.67
CA VAL A 71 -14.09 5.10 10.75
C VAL A 71 -12.68 5.05 11.38
N PRO A 72 -12.43 5.59 12.59
CA PRO A 72 -11.13 5.42 13.25
C PRO A 72 -10.83 3.94 13.54
N MET A 73 -11.83 3.11 13.83
CA MET A 73 -11.63 1.67 14.03
C MET A 73 -11.25 0.92 12.74
N THR A 74 -11.60 1.45 11.57
CA THR A 74 -11.33 0.79 10.28
C THR A 74 -10.19 1.45 9.49
N VAL A 75 -9.70 2.63 9.92
CA VAL A 75 -8.57 3.33 9.27
C VAL A 75 -7.30 2.48 9.22
N THR A 76 -7.10 1.63 10.24
CA THR A 76 -5.98 0.68 10.33
C THR A 76 -6.03 -0.40 9.25
N ILE A 77 -7.17 -0.58 8.59
CA ILE A 77 -7.36 -1.49 7.44
C ILE A 77 -7.24 -0.71 6.12
N TRP A 78 -7.84 0.48 6.04
CA TRP A 78 -7.85 1.30 4.82
C TRP A 78 -6.47 1.81 4.43
N ALA A 79 -5.68 2.28 5.41
CA ALA A 79 -4.37 2.84 5.14
C ALA A 79 -3.39 1.78 4.57
N PRO A 80 -3.25 0.59 5.16
CA PRO A 80 -2.44 -0.48 4.55
C PRO A 80 -2.97 -0.96 3.20
N SER A 81 -4.29 -0.97 2.99
CA SER A 81 -4.89 -1.39 1.71
C SER A 81 -4.56 -0.42 0.58
N GLY A 82 -4.61 0.88 0.85
CA GLY A 82 -4.20 1.91 -0.11
C GLY A 82 -2.72 1.85 -0.44
N LEU A 83 -1.87 1.64 0.59
CA LEU A 83 -0.44 1.40 0.41
C LEU A 83 -0.18 0.16 -0.44
N ALA A 84 -0.86 -0.96 -0.14
CA ALA A 84 -0.74 -2.21 -0.89
C ALA A 84 -1.09 -2.01 -2.38
N LEU A 85 -2.20 -1.31 -2.66
CA LEU A 85 -2.59 -0.97 -4.03
C LEU A 85 -1.50 -0.14 -4.74
N GLY A 86 -0.99 0.90 -4.10
CA GLY A 86 0.06 1.76 -4.65
C GLY A 86 1.34 0.98 -4.97
N PHE A 87 1.79 0.11 -4.06
CA PHE A 87 2.95 -0.75 -4.29
C PHE A 87 2.73 -1.77 -5.41
N LEU A 88 1.57 -2.40 -5.47
CA LEU A 88 1.26 -3.38 -6.51
C LEU A 88 1.19 -2.73 -7.89
N ILE A 89 0.64 -1.52 -8.00
CA ILE A 89 0.63 -0.72 -9.23
C ILE A 89 2.05 -0.32 -9.62
N ASP A 90 2.82 0.23 -8.68
CA ASP A 90 4.19 0.68 -8.93
C ASP A 90 5.09 -0.46 -9.43
N ARG A 91 4.93 -1.65 -8.84
CA ARG A 91 5.65 -2.88 -9.24
C ARG A 91 5.02 -3.60 -10.44
N ARG A 92 4.01 -3.02 -11.09
CA ARG A 92 3.31 -3.54 -12.27
C ARG A 92 2.76 -4.96 -12.07
N ARG A 93 2.32 -5.31 -10.86
CA ARG A 93 1.76 -6.63 -10.52
C ARG A 93 0.27 -6.74 -10.89
N TRP A 94 -0.06 -6.43 -12.15
CA TRP A 94 -1.43 -6.28 -12.62
C TRP A 94 -2.33 -7.49 -12.39
N LYS A 95 -1.79 -8.71 -12.55
CA LYS A 95 -2.56 -9.95 -12.32
C LYS A 95 -2.98 -10.12 -10.86
N ALA A 96 -2.15 -9.67 -9.91
CA ALA A 96 -2.43 -9.79 -8.48
C ALA A 96 -3.39 -8.68 -8.00
N VAL A 97 -3.27 -7.48 -8.58
CA VAL A 97 -4.06 -6.32 -8.16
C VAL A 97 -5.47 -6.28 -8.79
N ALA A 98 -5.67 -6.97 -9.92
CA ALA A 98 -6.92 -6.91 -10.70
C ALA A 98 -8.19 -7.18 -9.87
N PRO A 99 -8.27 -8.22 -9.00
CA PRO A 99 -9.46 -8.46 -8.19
C PRO A 99 -9.79 -7.27 -7.28
N GLY A 100 -8.77 -6.67 -6.66
CA GLY A 100 -8.93 -5.48 -5.82
C GLY A 100 -9.39 -4.26 -6.63
N ILE A 101 -8.85 -4.05 -7.83
CA ILE A 101 -9.29 -2.95 -8.71
C ILE A 101 -10.75 -3.13 -9.14
N VAL A 102 -11.17 -4.35 -9.50
CA VAL A 102 -12.57 -4.62 -9.86
C VAL A 102 -13.51 -4.28 -8.71
N LEU A 103 -13.19 -4.73 -7.49
CA LEU A 103 -13.99 -4.41 -6.31
C LEU A 103 -13.99 -2.90 -5.99
N LEU A 104 -12.86 -2.22 -6.18
CA LEU A 104 -12.78 -0.76 -6.06
C LEU A 104 -13.72 -0.05 -7.04
N VAL A 105 -13.71 -0.46 -8.31
CA VAL A 105 -14.60 0.11 -9.34
C VAL A 105 -16.06 -0.13 -8.98
N ILE A 106 -16.43 -1.33 -8.53
CA ILE A 106 -17.78 -1.63 -8.06
C ILE A 106 -18.16 -0.71 -6.90
N ALA A 107 -17.29 -0.55 -5.89
CA ALA A 107 -17.54 0.32 -4.74
C ALA A 107 -17.72 1.79 -5.16
N LEU A 108 -16.94 2.28 -6.13
CA LEU A 108 -17.08 3.63 -6.67
C LEU A 108 -18.41 3.82 -7.39
N VAL A 109 -18.84 2.85 -8.21
CA VAL A 109 -20.14 2.89 -8.89
C VAL A 109 -21.28 2.91 -7.89
N LEU A 110 -21.27 2.02 -6.89
CA LEU A 110 -22.30 1.98 -5.85
C LEU A 110 -22.36 3.29 -5.05
N THR A 111 -21.20 3.85 -4.71
CA THR A 111 -21.11 5.15 -4.04
C THR A 111 -21.68 6.27 -4.90
N GLY A 112 -21.33 6.30 -6.20
CA GLY A 112 -21.85 7.28 -7.15
C GLY A 112 -23.37 7.21 -7.29
N VAL A 113 -23.93 5.99 -7.41
CA VAL A 113 -25.39 5.77 -7.46
C VAL A 113 -26.06 6.23 -6.16
N ASN A 114 -25.46 5.96 -5.00
CA ASN A 114 -25.99 6.41 -3.72
C ASN A 114 -25.99 7.95 -3.59
N ILE A 115 -24.91 8.61 -4.02
CA ILE A 115 -24.83 10.08 -4.03
C ILE A 115 -25.90 10.65 -4.97
N TRP A 116 -26.02 10.12 -6.18
CA TRP A 116 -27.03 10.56 -7.14
C TRP A 116 -28.44 10.39 -6.58
N ARG A 117 -28.75 9.22 -6.00
CA ARG A 117 -30.04 8.99 -5.34
C ARG A 117 -30.30 9.97 -4.22
N GLY A 118 -29.27 10.33 -3.45
CA GLY A 118 -29.36 11.33 -2.39
C GLY A 118 -29.66 12.75 -2.86
N THR A 119 -29.56 13.04 -4.16
CA THR A 119 -30.01 14.31 -4.74
C THR A 119 -31.49 14.30 -5.14
N GLU A 120 -32.12 13.12 -5.23
CA GLU A 120 -33.51 12.96 -5.67
C GLU A 120 -34.48 12.67 -4.53
N THR A 121 -33.99 12.24 -3.37
CA THR A 121 -34.82 11.79 -2.25
C THR A 121 -34.49 12.56 -0.97
N ASP A 122 -35.53 13.08 -0.32
CA ASP A 122 -35.44 13.66 1.02
C ASP A 122 -35.83 12.63 2.08
N GLY A 123 -35.03 12.53 3.16
CA GLY A 123 -35.28 11.64 4.29
C GLY A 123 -34.75 10.21 4.12
N GLN A 124 -35.30 9.30 4.92
CA GLN A 124 -34.85 7.91 5.02
C GLN A 124 -35.17 7.12 3.74
N ASP A 125 -34.15 6.54 3.10
CA ASP A 125 -34.29 5.71 1.90
C ASP A 125 -33.61 4.35 2.10
N ASN A 126 -34.41 3.30 2.26
CA ASN A 126 -33.96 1.92 2.42
C ASN A 126 -33.05 1.44 1.27
N TRP A 127 -33.21 1.98 0.06
CA TRP A 127 -32.35 1.66 -1.07
C TRP A 127 -30.95 2.24 -0.89
N ARG A 128 -30.85 3.49 -0.40
CA ARG A 128 -29.57 4.13 -0.09
C ARG A 128 -28.85 3.38 1.03
N ASP A 129 -29.57 2.95 2.06
CA ASP A 129 -29.03 2.12 3.14
C ASP A 129 -28.46 0.81 2.60
N ALA A 130 -29.20 0.12 1.74
CA ALA A 130 -28.74 -1.12 1.11
C ALA A 130 -27.47 -0.89 0.26
N LEU A 131 -27.45 0.17 -0.56
CA LEU A 131 -26.27 0.53 -1.36
C LEU A 131 -25.05 0.77 -0.48
N SER A 132 -25.22 1.46 0.64
CA SER A 132 -24.12 1.75 1.57
C SER A 132 -23.61 0.50 2.29
N ILE A 133 -24.49 -0.40 2.70
CA ILE A 133 -24.11 -1.69 3.31
C ILE A 133 -23.31 -2.52 2.30
N ILE A 134 -23.82 -2.66 1.08
CA ILE A 134 -23.16 -3.43 0.02
C ILE A 134 -21.81 -2.80 -0.34
N THR A 135 -21.74 -1.48 -0.42
CA THR A 135 -20.49 -0.75 -0.64
C THR A 135 -19.49 -1.03 0.47
N GLY A 136 -19.90 -0.93 1.74
CA GLY A 136 -19.04 -1.20 2.89
C GLY A 136 -18.47 -2.64 2.89
N VAL A 137 -19.32 -3.63 2.58
CA VAL A 137 -18.89 -5.03 2.43
C VAL A 137 -17.92 -5.20 1.27
N THR A 138 -18.20 -4.55 0.13
CA THR A 138 -17.34 -4.59 -1.07
C THR A 138 -15.95 -4.01 -0.80
N ILE A 139 -15.89 -2.86 -0.12
CA ILE A 139 -14.62 -2.24 0.30
C ILE A 139 -13.88 -3.15 1.29
N GLY A 140 -14.59 -3.84 2.19
CA GLY A 140 -14.00 -4.86 3.08
C GLY A 140 -13.32 -5.99 2.32
N PHE A 141 -14.00 -6.61 1.35
CA PHE A 141 -13.41 -7.65 0.50
C PHE A 141 -12.26 -7.11 -0.36
N MET A 142 -12.38 -5.89 -0.87
CA MET A 142 -11.33 -5.22 -1.62
C MET A 142 -10.06 -5.07 -0.78
N ALA A 143 -10.17 -4.60 0.47
CA ALA A 143 -9.05 -4.47 1.38
C ALA A 143 -8.34 -5.81 1.61
N VAL A 144 -9.12 -6.86 1.93
CA VAL A 144 -8.57 -8.22 2.10
C VAL A 144 -7.86 -8.70 0.85
N ALA A 145 -8.47 -8.52 -0.33
CA ALA A 145 -7.89 -8.93 -1.60
C ALA A 145 -6.55 -8.22 -1.89
N LEU A 146 -6.46 -6.91 -1.64
CA LEU A 146 -5.25 -6.12 -1.86
C LEU A 146 -4.13 -6.50 -0.90
N LEU A 147 -4.45 -6.70 0.38
CA LEU A 147 -3.47 -7.12 1.39
C LEU A 147 -2.97 -8.54 1.11
N ALA A 148 -3.87 -9.47 0.76
CA ALA A 148 -3.51 -10.82 0.36
C ALA A 148 -2.66 -10.83 -0.92
N ALA A 149 -3.00 -9.99 -1.90
CA ALA A 149 -2.23 -9.84 -3.13
C ALA A 149 -0.81 -9.31 -2.86
N LEU A 150 -0.67 -8.34 -1.95
CA LEU A 150 0.64 -7.83 -1.53
C LEU A 150 1.44 -8.94 -0.85
N ALA A 151 0.88 -9.60 0.18
CA ALA A 151 1.54 -10.68 0.90
C ALA A 151 1.98 -11.81 -0.04
N TRP A 152 1.11 -12.23 -0.95
CA TRP A 152 1.42 -13.22 -1.98
C TRP A 152 2.53 -12.78 -2.93
N SER A 153 2.51 -11.51 -3.35
CA SER A 153 3.54 -10.95 -4.23
C SER A 153 4.91 -10.91 -3.56
N GLU A 154 4.97 -10.67 -2.26
CA GLU A 154 6.20 -10.72 -1.46
C GLU A 154 6.67 -12.15 -1.26
N MET A 155 5.78 -13.10 -0.94
CA MET A 155 6.12 -14.52 -0.81
C MET A 155 6.70 -15.11 -2.11
N LYS A 156 6.11 -14.77 -3.26
CA LYS A 156 6.61 -15.19 -4.58
C LYS A 156 7.84 -14.39 -5.04
N GLY A 157 7.96 -13.15 -4.61
CA GLY A 157 9.09 -12.27 -4.93
C GLY A 157 10.36 -12.62 -4.14
N GLY A 158 10.22 -13.08 -2.90
CA GLY A 158 11.33 -13.47 -2.01
C GLY A 158 12.12 -14.68 -2.51
N ALA A 159 11.50 -15.57 -3.31
CA ALA A 159 12.17 -16.73 -3.89
C ALA A 159 13.00 -16.40 -5.16
N ARG A 160 13.10 -15.13 -5.58
CA ARG A 160 13.64 -14.77 -6.91
C ARG A 160 14.64 -13.61 -6.96
N ASN A 161 15.25 -13.24 -5.83
CA ASN A 161 16.37 -12.30 -5.77
C ASN A 161 17.50 -12.80 -4.85
N GLY A 162 17.86 -14.08 -4.95
CA GLY A 162 19.27 -14.42 -4.90
C GLY A 162 19.85 -14.07 -6.27
N GLU A 163 20.80 -13.13 -6.31
CA GLU A 163 21.63 -12.78 -7.49
C GLU A 163 20.94 -12.04 -8.65
N ARG A 164 21.26 -10.76 -8.81
CA ARG A 164 22.28 -10.36 -9.80
C ARG A 164 23.12 -9.19 -9.24
N PRO A 165 24.44 -9.34 -9.06
CA PRO A 165 25.35 -8.21 -9.08
C PRO A 165 25.39 -7.59 -10.50
N ALA A 166 25.83 -6.34 -10.54
CA ALA A 166 25.87 -5.40 -11.66
C ALA A 166 26.08 -5.97 -13.08
N GLU A 167 25.38 -5.36 -14.03
CA GLU A 167 25.92 -5.01 -15.35
C GLU A 167 25.90 -3.48 -15.48
#